data_AF-A0A350RE41-F1
#
_entry.id   AF-A0A350RE41-F1
#
_cell.length_a   1.000
_cell.length_b   1.000
_cell.length_c   1.000
_cell.angle_alpha   90.00
_cell.angle_beta   90.00
_cell.angle_gamma   90.00
#
_symmetry.space_group_name_H-M   'P 1'
#
loop_
_entity.id
_entity.type
_entity.pdbx_description
1 polymer ?
#
loop_
_entity_poly.entity_id
_entity_poly.type
_entity_poly.pdbx_seq_one_letter_code
_entity_poly.pdbx_strand_id
1 'polypeptide(L)'
;MLRLTFLIRRKQGMTKKDMQKYWLEEHGPLVAGRSKTLGMLRYVQVHCTDDDHSRLAGRRGAMEEPYDGVAEVWWESKDAMVEATRSKEGREVDQILRDDEQHFIDLERSVAWFNYEYPQVNPTPENIVATERSSLVKLYFPLRHLGSMSMEEAQWYWRTHHGPVIRRQAHGSGIIRDQ
;
A
#
# COMPACT_ATOMS: atom_id res chain seq x y z
N MET A 1 8.56 11.42 7.06
CA MET A 1 7.27 11.06 6.46
C MET A 1 6.68 9.85 7.17
N LEU A 2 5.38 9.91 7.45
CA LEU A 2 4.58 8.78 7.91
C LEU A 2 3.80 8.23 6.70
N ARG A 3 3.67 6.91 6.59
CA ARG A 3 2.83 6.27 5.58
C ARG A 3 1.76 5.40 6.23
N LEU A 4 0.58 5.35 5.64
CA LEU A 4 -0.44 4.32 5.88
C LEU A 4 -0.42 3.33 4.72
N THR A 5 -0.39 2.05 5.04
CA THR A 5 -0.69 0.97 4.10
C THR A 5 -2.07 0.41 4.44
N PHE A 6 -2.93 0.24 3.44
CA PHE A 6 -4.23 -0.39 3.60
C PHE A 6 -4.44 -1.47 2.53
N LEU A 7 -4.39 -2.74 2.94
CA LEU A 7 -4.69 -3.90 2.10
C LEU A 7 -6.21 -4.09 2.06
N ILE A 8 -6.79 -3.94 0.89
CA ILE A 8 -8.24 -3.82 0.71
C ILE A 8 -8.81 -5.14 0.19
N ARG A 9 -9.87 -5.62 0.86
CA ARG A 9 -10.78 -6.62 0.34
C ARG A 9 -12.09 -5.94 -0.04
N ARG A 10 -12.66 -6.34 -1.17
CA ARG A 10 -13.94 -5.81 -1.64
C ARG A 10 -15.09 -6.26 -0.74
N LYS A 11 -16.12 -5.43 -0.67
CA LYS A 11 -17.39 -5.72 0.01
C LYS A 11 -17.99 -7.05 -0.48
N GLN A 12 -18.55 -7.83 0.44
CA GLN A 12 -19.24 -9.08 0.10
C GLN A 12 -20.36 -8.84 -0.93
N GLY A 13 -20.43 -9.72 -1.93
CA GLY A 13 -21.39 -9.61 -3.03
C GLY A 13 -20.97 -8.67 -4.18
N MET A 14 -19.90 -7.90 -4.02
CA MET A 14 -19.36 -7.04 -5.09
C MET A 14 -18.32 -7.80 -5.94
N THR A 15 -18.32 -7.57 -7.25
CA THR A 15 -17.25 -8.10 -8.11
C THR A 15 -15.97 -7.27 -7.95
N LYS A 16 -14.80 -7.87 -8.21
CA LYS A 16 -13.53 -7.13 -8.17
C LYS A 16 -13.52 -5.97 -9.17
N LYS A 17 -14.03 -6.21 -10.38
CA LYS A 17 -14.11 -5.21 -11.43
C LYS A 17 -14.96 -4.01 -11.02
N ASP A 18 -16.15 -4.25 -10.44
CA ASP A 18 -17.02 -3.16 -9.99
C ASP A 18 -16.38 -2.39 -8.84
N MET A 19 -15.74 -3.08 -7.90
CA MET A 19 -15.03 -2.45 -6.79
C MET A 19 -13.90 -1.57 -7.30
N GLN A 20 -13.02 -2.09 -8.17
CA GLN A 20 -11.89 -1.36 -8.71
C GLN A 20 -12.34 -0.15 -9.56
N LYS A 21 -13.43 -0.30 -10.31
CA LYS A 21 -14.03 0.80 -11.05
C LYS A 21 -14.51 1.91 -10.11
N TYR A 22 -15.31 1.57 -9.10
CA TYR A 22 -15.78 2.54 -8.10
C TYR A 22 -14.60 3.22 -7.40
N TRP A 23 -13.60 2.42 -7.00
CA TRP A 23 -12.43 2.92 -6.30
C TRP A 23 -11.63 3.92 -7.14
N LEU A 24 -11.46 3.65 -8.44
CA LEU A 24 -10.72 4.52 -9.35
C LEU A 24 -11.51 5.76 -9.78
N GLU A 25 -12.78 5.59 -10.15
CA GLU A 25 -13.59 6.62 -10.80
C GLU A 25 -14.34 7.53 -9.81
N GLU A 26 -14.68 7.04 -8.62
CA GLU A 26 -15.48 7.79 -7.63
C GLU A 26 -14.64 8.14 -6.38
N HIS A 27 -14.14 7.12 -5.68
CA HIS A 27 -13.40 7.32 -4.43
C HIS A 27 -12.05 8.02 -4.66
N GLY A 28 -11.35 7.70 -5.75
CA GLY A 28 -10.07 8.30 -6.11
C GLY A 28 -10.13 9.83 -6.22
N PRO A 29 -11.01 10.38 -7.08
CA PRO A 29 -11.25 11.82 -7.17
C PRO A 29 -11.71 12.45 -5.86
N LEU A 30 -12.55 11.76 -5.08
CA LEU A 30 -13.01 12.22 -3.78
C LEU A 30 -11.82 12.43 -2.82
N VAL A 31 -10.95 11.44 -2.66
CA VAL A 31 -9.74 11.55 -1.83
C VAL A 31 -8.80 12.63 -2.36
N ALA A 32 -8.56 12.66 -3.68
CA ALA A 32 -7.68 13.66 -4.29
C ALA A 32 -8.15 15.10 -4.03
N GLY A 33 -9.45 15.35 -4.16
CA GLY A 33 -10.06 16.66 -3.89
C GLY A 33 -10.01 17.10 -2.42
N ARG A 34 -9.78 16.17 -1.50
CA ARG A 34 -9.72 16.41 -0.05
C ARG A 34 -8.33 16.23 0.57
N SER A 35 -7.36 15.79 -0.23
CA SER A 35 -5.97 15.52 0.17
C SER A 35 -5.35 16.64 1.01
N LYS A 36 -5.48 17.90 0.58
CA LYS A 36 -4.96 19.07 1.31
C LYS A 36 -5.58 19.22 2.70
N THR A 37 -6.88 19.04 2.84
CA THR A 37 -7.59 19.13 4.13
C THR A 37 -7.11 18.06 5.11
N LEU A 38 -6.77 16.87 4.60
CA LEU A 38 -6.24 15.77 5.41
C LEU A 38 -4.71 15.77 5.53
N GLY A 39 -4.03 16.80 5.02
CA GLY A 39 -2.57 16.91 5.05
C GLY A 39 -1.84 15.81 4.26
N MET A 40 -2.51 15.15 3.32
CA MET A 40 -1.94 14.05 2.52
C MET A 40 -0.96 14.62 1.49
N LEU A 41 0.26 14.10 1.49
CA LEU A 41 1.30 14.41 0.51
C LEU A 41 1.17 13.56 -0.75
N ARG A 42 0.66 12.33 -0.61
CA ARG A 42 0.53 11.37 -1.69
C ARG A 42 -0.57 10.37 -1.37
N TYR A 43 -1.31 9.97 -2.40
CA TYR A 43 -2.28 8.89 -2.37
C TYR A 43 -2.06 8.01 -3.60
N VAL A 44 -1.94 6.70 -3.41
CA VAL A 44 -1.76 5.73 -4.49
C VAL A 44 -2.75 4.58 -4.31
N GLN A 45 -3.43 4.23 -5.39
CA GLN A 45 -4.19 3.00 -5.51
C GLN A 45 -3.37 1.98 -6.30
N VAL A 46 -3.17 0.81 -5.73
CA VAL A 46 -2.57 -0.35 -6.41
C VAL A 46 -3.67 -1.39 -6.60
N HIS A 47 -4.13 -1.57 -7.83
CA HIS A 47 -5.19 -2.50 -8.17
C HIS A 47 -4.61 -3.90 -8.43
N CYS A 48 -5.20 -4.94 -7.86
CA CYS A 48 -4.82 -6.33 -8.13
C CYS A 48 -5.27 -6.75 -9.54
N THR A 49 -4.36 -7.30 -10.35
CA THR A 49 -4.67 -7.77 -11.70
C THR A 49 -5.58 -9.00 -11.68
N ASP A 50 -6.23 -9.30 -12.81
CA ASP A 50 -7.05 -10.51 -13.04
C ASP A 50 -6.22 -11.78 -13.33
N ASP A 51 -4.90 -11.71 -13.22
CA ASP A 51 -4.01 -12.85 -13.47
C ASP A 51 -4.22 -14.00 -12.47
N ASP A 52 -3.84 -15.21 -12.88
CA ASP A 52 -3.80 -16.37 -12.00
C ASP A 52 -2.61 -16.30 -11.02
N HIS A 53 -2.91 -15.90 -9.78
CA HIS A 53 -1.93 -15.78 -8.70
C HIS A 53 -1.62 -17.11 -7.98
N SER A 54 -2.31 -18.21 -8.30
CA SER A 54 -2.16 -19.50 -7.59
C SER A 54 -0.73 -20.05 -7.64
N ARG A 55 0.01 -19.75 -8.72
CA ARG A 55 1.40 -20.18 -8.91
C ARG A 55 2.39 -19.52 -7.94
N LEU A 56 2.01 -18.43 -7.28
CA LEU A 56 2.87 -17.72 -6.32
C LEU A 56 3.02 -18.50 -5.01
N ALA A 57 1.95 -19.13 -4.51
CA ALA A 57 1.96 -19.89 -3.26
C ALA A 57 2.96 -21.07 -3.32
N GLY A 58 2.96 -21.84 -4.42
CA GLY A 58 3.81 -23.03 -4.54
C GLY A 58 5.32 -22.79 -4.40
N ARG A 59 5.80 -21.56 -4.62
CA ARG A 59 7.23 -21.21 -4.50
C ARG A 59 7.63 -20.72 -3.11
N ARG A 60 6.67 -20.28 -2.29
CA ARG A 60 6.92 -19.58 -1.02
C ARG A 60 6.19 -20.19 0.18
N GLY A 61 5.53 -21.32 -0.02
CA GLY A 61 4.70 -22.00 0.98
C GLY A 61 3.24 -21.52 0.91
N ALA A 62 2.41 -22.00 1.85
CA ALA A 62 1.03 -21.55 1.92
C ALA A 62 0.98 -20.02 2.11
N MET A 63 0.16 -19.34 1.31
CA MET A 63 -0.04 -17.90 1.36
C MET A 63 -1.53 -17.59 1.56
N GLU A 64 -1.81 -16.41 2.11
CA GLU A 64 -3.19 -15.91 2.19
C GLU A 64 -3.75 -15.61 0.81
N GLU A 65 -5.08 -15.61 0.72
CA GLU A 65 -5.78 -15.14 -0.46
C GLU A 65 -5.36 -13.71 -0.81
N PRO A 66 -5.09 -13.42 -2.10
CA PRO A 66 -4.77 -12.08 -2.56
C PRO A 66 -5.77 -11.03 -2.06
N TYR A 67 -5.26 -9.83 -1.81
CA TYR A 67 -6.10 -8.66 -1.60
C TYR A 67 -6.52 -8.08 -2.96
N ASP A 68 -7.66 -7.41 -3.01
CA ASP A 68 -8.17 -6.81 -4.25
C ASP A 68 -7.38 -5.54 -4.64
N GLY A 69 -6.62 -4.99 -3.69
CA GLY A 69 -5.63 -3.94 -3.93
C GLY A 69 -5.01 -3.37 -2.66
N VAL A 70 -4.22 -2.31 -2.82
CA VAL A 70 -3.55 -1.57 -1.73
C VAL A 70 -3.76 -0.07 -1.90
N ALA A 71 -4.25 0.61 -0.87
CA ALA A 71 -4.13 2.06 -0.73
C ALA A 71 -2.84 2.40 0.03
N GLU A 72 -2.07 3.33 -0.49
CA GLU A 72 -0.91 3.91 0.19
C GLU A 72 -1.13 5.42 0.34
N VAL A 73 -0.96 5.96 1.55
CA VAL A 73 -1.13 7.39 1.86
C VAL A 73 0.07 7.90 2.64
N TRP A 74 0.58 9.09 2.32
CA TRP A 74 1.73 9.70 3.00
C TRP A 74 1.38 11.03 3.63
N TRP A 75 2.03 11.30 4.78
CA TRP A 75 2.03 12.59 5.47
C TRP A 75 3.47 13.00 5.80
N GLU A 76 3.68 14.29 6.02
CA GLU A 76 4.99 14.83 6.43
C GLU A 76 5.47 14.19 7.74
N SER A 77 4.58 14.14 8.74
CA SER A 77 4.82 13.56 10.05
C SER A 77 3.52 13.00 10.64
N LYS A 78 3.65 12.26 11.74
CA LYS A 78 2.49 11.83 12.54
C LYS A 78 1.73 13.02 13.09
N ASP A 79 2.42 14.05 13.54
CA ASP A 79 1.80 15.24 14.14
C ASP A 79 1.00 16.02 13.09
N ALA A 80 1.53 16.17 11.87
CA ALA A 80 0.83 16.81 10.76
C ALA A 80 -0.48 16.07 10.41
N MET A 81 -0.45 14.73 10.35
CA MET A 81 -1.66 13.92 10.15
C MET A 81 -2.67 14.12 11.29
N VAL A 82 -2.21 14.11 12.54
CA VAL A 82 -3.07 14.26 13.72
C VAL A 82 -3.70 15.65 13.76
N GLU A 83 -2.94 16.70 13.46
CA GLU A 83 -3.44 18.07 13.40
C GLU A 83 -4.52 18.21 12.32
N ALA A 84 -4.23 17.75 11.10
CA ALA A 84 -5.17 17.80 9.98
C ALA A 84 -6.49 17.09 10.31
N THR A 85 -6.42 15.85 10.81
CA THR A 85 -7.60 15.02 11.15
C THR A 85 -8.35 15.49 12.40
N ARG A 86 -7.72 16.26 13.30
CA ARG A 86 -8.39 16.87 14.48
C ARG A 86 -9.00 18.24 14.22
N SER A 87 -8.76 18.85 13.06
CA SER A 87 -9.51 20.03 12.66
C SER A 87 -11.01 19.71 12.50
N LYS A 88 -11.87 20.73 12.50
CA LYS A 88 -13.32 20.51 12.29
C LYS A 88 -13.57 19.95 10.89
N GLU A 89 -12.98 20.61 9.90
CA GLU A 89 -13.05 20.26 8.48
C GLU A 89 -12.44 18.87 8.23
N GLY A 90 -11.32 18.56 8.89
CA GLY A 90 -10.68 17.25 8.79
C GLY A 90 -11.56 16.10 9.31
N ARG A 91 -12.27 16.30 10.43
CA ARG A 91 -13.23 15.30 10.92
C ARG A 91 -14.41 15.11 9.99
N GLU A 92 -14.94 16.20 9.42
CA GLU A 92 -16.04 16.14 8.45
C GLU A 92 -15.62 15.36 7.20
N VAL A 93 -14.41 15.64 6.68
CA VAL A 93 -13.86 14.92 5.53
C VAL A 93 -13.57 13.46 5.85
N ASP A 94 -12.95 13.15 7.00
CA ASP A 94 -12.68 11.77 7.43
C ASP A 94 -13.98 10.95 7.53
N GLN A 95 -15.06 11.54 8.04
CA GLN A 95 -16.37 10.89 8.06
C GLN A 95 -16.90 10.63 6.64
N ILE A 96 -16.83 11.61 5.74
CA ILE A 96 -17.25 11.45 4.34
C ILE A 96 -16.49 10.29 3.67
N LEU A 97 -15.17 10.20 3.89
CA LEU A 97 -14.36 9.12 3.31
C LEU A 97 -14.74 7.76 3.89
N ARG A 98 -14.94 7.65 5.20
CA ARG A 98 -15.36 6.38 5.83
C ARG A 98 -16.74 5.93 5.40
N ASP A 99 -17.67 6.87 5.22
CA ASP A 99 -19.00 6.55 4.70
C ASP A 99 -18.92 6.08 3.26
N ASP A 100 -18.05 6.69 2.45
CA ASP A 100 -17.81 6.26 1.08
C ASP A 100 -17.16 4.86 1.00
N GLU A 101 -16.16 4.58 1.84
CA GLU A 101 -15.47 3.28 1.92
C GLU A 101 -16.42 2.10 2.17
N GLN A 102 -17.50 2.30 2.94
CA GLN A 102 -18.51 1.26 3.24
C GLN A 102 -19.29 0.79 1.98
N HIS A 103 -19.25 1.54 0.88
CA HIS A 103 -19.89 1.12 -0.36
C HIS A 103 -19.15 -0.01 -1.06
N PHE A 104 -17.81 -0.08 -0.92
CA PHE A 104 -16.98 -0.96 -1.75
C PHE A 104 -15.92 -1.77 -1.00
N ILE A 105 -15.59 -1.41 0.25
CA ILE A 105 -14.59 -2.09 1.08
C ILE A 105 -15.26 -2.99 2.13
N ASP A 106 -14.74 -4.21 2.28
CA ASP A 106 -14.97 -5.06 3.45
C ASP A 106 -13.96 -4.66 4.54
N LEU A 107 -14.34 -3.70 5.38
CA LEU A 107 -13.44 -3.13 6.39
C LEU A 107 -12.99 -4.15 7.44
N GLU A 108 -13.83 -5.15 7.74
CA GLU A 108 -13.52 -6.18 8.74
C GLU A 108 -12.43 -7.13 8.26
N ARG A 109 -12.42 -7.48 6.96
CA ARG A 109 -11.42 -8.39 6.38
C ARG A 109 -10.25 -7.67 5.72
N SER A 110 -10.26 -6.34 5.70
CA SER A 110 -9.17 -5.50 5.22
C SER A 110 -8.19 -5.17 6.35
N VAL A 111 -6.94 -4.84 6.02
CA VAL A 111 -5.87 -4.65 7.02
C VAL A 111 -5.14 -3.34 6.77
N ALA A 112 -5.11 -2.45 7.76
CA ALA A 112 -4.40 -1.17 7.69
C ALA A 112 -3.35 -1.04 8.80
N TRP A 113 -2.21 -0.43 8.49
CA TRP A 113 -1.19 -0.07 9.48
C TRP A 113 -0.35 1.13 9.04
N PHE A 114 0.19 1.82 10.04
CA PHE A 114 1.15 2.89 9.83
C PHE A 114 2.58 2.33 9.72
N ASN A 115 3.37 2.92 8.82
CA ASN A 115 4.73 2.50 8.57
C ASN A 115 5.66 3.70 8.30
N TYR A 116 6.95 3.46 8.51
CA TYR A 116 8.04 4.32 8.06
C TYR A 116 8.74 3.64 6.88
N GLU A 117 9.28 4.42 5.96
CA GLU A 117 10.01 3.92 4.80
C GLU A 117 11.51 3.92 5.07
N TYR A 118 12.16 2.82 4.71
CA TYR A 118 13.62 2.68 4.71
C TYR A 118 14.05 2.21 3.32
N PRO A 119 14.09 3.11 2.32
CA PRO A 119 14.39 2.73 0.95
C PRO A 119 15.79 2.08 0.85
N GLN A 120 15.87 0.90 0.24
CA GLN A 120 17.13 0.15 0.07
C GLN A 120 17.72 0.28 -1.33
N VAL A 121 16.82 0.40 -2.30
CA VAL A 121 17.08 0.64 -3.72
C VAL A 121 15.89 1.47 -4.19
N ASN A 122 16.15 2.71 -4.60
CA ASN A 122 15.09 3.66 -4.92
C ASN A 122 15.57 4.59 -6.03
N PRO A 123 14.88 4.64 -7.17
CA PRO A 123 15.20 5.57 -8.24
C PRO A 123 14.68 6.97 -7.92
N THR A 124 15.46 7.96 -8.32
CA THR A 124 15.31 9.39 -8.15
C THR A 124 15.27 10.02 -9.55
N PRO A 125 14.24 10.82 -9.88
CA PRO A 125 13.07 11.10 -9.04
C PRO A 125 12.17 9.87 -8.84
N GLU A 126 11.46 9.81 -7.70
CA GLU A 126 10.51 8.73 -7.35
C GLU A 126 9.19 8.82 -8.17
N ASN A 127 9.29 8.93 -9.49
CA ASN A 127 8.16 9.08 -10.41
C ASN A 127 7.86 7.81 -11.23
N ILE A 128 8.47 6.68 -10.87
CA ILE A 128 8.24 5.41 -11.55
C ILE A 128 6.87 4.84 -11.16
N VAL A 129 6.04 4.56 -12.16
CA VAL A 129 4.71 3.97 -11.99
C VAL A 129 4.57 2.75 -12.91
N ALA A 130 4.27 1.60 -12.33
CA ALA A 130 3.90 0.41 -13.08
C ALA A 130 2.41 0.50 -13.47
N THR A 131 2.13 0.45 -14.76
CA THR A 131 0.77 0.41 -15.33
C THR A 131 0.60 -0.87 -16.15
N GLU A 132 -0.64 -1.25 -16.47
CA GLU A 132 -0.93 -2.44 -17.28
C GLU A 132 -0.15 -2.50 -18.61
N ARG A 133 0.19 -1.34 -19.18
CA ARG A 133 0.90 -1.24 -20.46
C ARG A 133 2.41 -1.01 -20.31
N SER A 134 2.90 -0.83 -19.10
CA SER A 134 4.32 -0.64 -18.84
C SER A 134 5.06 -1.98 -18.78
N SER A 135 6.35 -1.98 -19.11
CA SER A 135 7.24 -3.13 -18.86
C SER A 135 7.67 -3.25 -17.39
N LEU A 136 7.15 -2.39 -16.52
CA LEU A 136 7.51 -2.31 -15.12
C LEU A 136 6.65 -3.26 -14.30
N VAL A 137 7.28 -3.96 -13.36
CA VAL A 137 6.60 -4.81 -12.40
C VAL A 137 6.81 -4.26 -11.00
N LYS A 138 5.72 -3.87 -10.32
CA LYS A 138 5.75 -3.55 -8.88
C LYS A 138 5.44 -4.82 -8.09
N LEU A 139 6.36 -5.23 -7.23
CA LEU A 139 6.13 -6.32 -6.28
C LEU A 139 5.73 -5.73 -4.92
N TYR A 140 4.75 -6.35 -4.29
CA TYR A 140 4.24 -5.93 -2.98
C TYR A 140 4.28 -7.09 -2.00
N PHE A 141 5.09 -6.99 -0.95
CA PHE A 141 5.26 -8.03 0.06
C PHE A 141 4.95 -7.48 1.46
N PRO A 142 3.70 -7.57 1.94
CA PRO A 142 3.40 -7.37 3.34
C PRO A 142 3.87 -8.63 4.10
N LEU A 143 4.68 -8.43 5.13
CA LEU A 143 5.35 -9.52 5.83
C LEU A 143 4.89 -9.60 7.28
N ARG A 144 4.71 -10.82 7.77
CA ARG A 144 4.58 -11.12 9.20
C ARG A 144 5.88 -11.75 9.66
N HIS A 145 6.38 -11.34 10.83
CA HIS A 145 7.53 -12.00 11.41
C HIS A 145 7.18 -13.41 11.86
N LEU A 146 8.20 -14.28 11.97
CA LEU A 146 8.02 -15.61 12.52
C LEU A 146 7.58 -15.50 13.99
N GLY A 147 6.73 -16.42 14.45
CA GLY A 147 6.30 -16.46 15.84
C GLY A 147 7.44 -16.70 16.84
N SER A 148 8.58 -17.19 16.36
CA SER A 148 9.82 -17.36 17.14
C SER A 148 10.65 -16.09 17.28
N MET A 149 10.22 -14.97 16.69
CA MET A 149 10.93 -13.69 16.73
C MET A 149 9.97 -12.60 17.24
N SER A 150 10.50 -11.63 17.96
CA SER A 150 9.83 -10.35 18.15
C SER A 150 9.85 -9.51 16.87
N MET A 151 8.98 -8.50 16.80
CA MET A 151 8.98 -7.52 15.71
C MET A 151 10.33 -6.80 15.61
N GLU A 152 10.96 -6.47 16.74
CA GLU A 152 12.24 -5.77 16.76
C GLU A 152 13.36 -6.63 16.18
N GLU A 153 13.46 -7.90 16.59
CA GLU A 153 14.43 -8.85 16.03
C GLU A 153 14.22 -9.05 14.53
N ALA A 154 12.97 -9.18 14.10
CA ALA A 154 12.64 -9.35 12.69
C ALA A 154 13.02 -8.12 11.86
N GLN A 155 12.74 -6.91 12.36
CA GLN A 155 13.15 -5.66 11.71
C GLN A 155 14.66 -5.48 11.70
N TRP A 156 15.35 -5.88 12.76
CA TRP A 156 16.81 -5.86 12.81
C TRP A 156 17.39 -6.80 11.76
N TYR A 157 16.96 -8.06 11.74
CA TYR A 157 17.38 -9.04 10.74
C TYR A 157 17.10 -8.56 9.31
N TRP A 158 15.92 -8.01 9.05
CA TRP A 158 15.55 -7.50 7.73
C TRP A 158 16.52 -6.43 7.24
N ARG A 159 16.88 -5.48 8.10
CA ARG A 159 17.78 -4.36 7.76
C ARG A 159 19.23 -4.79 7.62
N THR A 160 19.70 -5.68 8.49
CA THR A 160 21.13 -6.01 8.61
C THR A 160 21.55 -7.26 7.84
N HIS A 161 20.62 -8.15 7.51
CA HIS A 161 20.90 -9.41 6.81
C HIS A 161 20.20 -9.47 5.44
N HIS A 162 18.88 -9.30 5.42
CA HIS A 162 18.11 -9.44 4.17
C HIS A 162 18.36 -8.28 3.19
N GLY A 163 18.32 -7.04 3.67
CA GLY A 163 18.60 -5.83 2.87
C GLY A 163 19.91 -5.91 2.06
N PRO A 164 21.05 -6.26 2.67
CA PRO A 164 22.30 -6.48 1.94
C PRO A 164 22.23 -7.53 0.83
N VAL A 165 21.44 -8.60 0.99
CA VAL A 165 21.26 -9.62 -0.06
C VAL A 165 20.58 -8.99 -1.27
N ILE A 166 19.46 -8.28 -1.08
CA ILE A 166 18.75 -7.59 -2.16
C ILE A 166 19.65 -6.55 -2.82
N ARG A 167 20.39 -5.74 -2.06
CA ARG A 167 21.32 -4.74 -2.62
C ARG A 167 22.40 -5.38 -3.49
N ARG A 168 22.95 -6.52 -3.11
CA ARG A 168 23.96 -7.24 -3.92
C ARG A 168 23.38 -7.83 -5.19
N GLN A 169 22.14 -8.34 -5.15
CA GLN A 169 21.53 -9.04 -6.27
C GLN A 169 20.78 -8.14 -7.26
N ALA A 170 20.46 -6.90 -6.89
CA ALA A 170 19.53 -6.11 -7.70
C ALA A 170 20.05 -5.77 -9.11
N HIS A 171 21.36 -5.62 -9.33
CA HIS A 171 21.93 -5.42 -10.68
C HIS A 171 21.62 -6.62 -11.59
N GLY A 172 21.82 -7.85 -11.11
CA GLY A 172 21.53 -9.06 -11.87
C GLY A 172 20.03 -9.36 -12.01
N SER A 173 19.17 -8.68 -11.24
CA SER A 173 17.73 -8.92 -11.18
C SER A 173 16.89 -7.88 -11.94
N GLY A 174 17.54 -6.94 -12.64
CA GLY A 174 16.84 -5.90 -13.41
C GLY A 174 16.06 -4.89 -12.54
N ILE A 175 16.38 -4.78 -11.26
CA ILE A 175 15.73 -3.83 -10.34
C ILE A 175 16.23 -2.43 -10.69
N ILE A 176 15.30 -1.53 -11.02
CA ILE A 176 15.62 -0.15 -11.41
C ILE A 176 16.24 0.60 -10.23
N ARG A 177 17.31 1.35 -10.53
CA ARG A 177 18.05 2.21 -9.60
C ARG A 177 18.36 3.54 -10.28
N ASP A 178 18.82 4.49 -9.48
CA ASP A 178 19.56 5.65 -9.97
C ASP A 178 20.70 5.24 -10.91
N GLN A 179 20.91 6.03 -11.96
CA GLN A 179 22.19 6.15 -12.65
C GLN A 179 23.08 7.14 -11.92
#